data_AF-A0A9X4IGX8-F1
#
_entry.id   AF-A0A9X4IGX8-F1
#
_cell.length_a   1.000
_cell.length_b   1.000
_cell.length_c   1.000
_cell.angle_alpha   90.00
_cell.angle_beta   90.00
_cell.angle_gamma   90.00
#
_symmetry.space_group_name_H-M   'P 1'
#
loop_
_entity.id
_entity.type
_entity.pdbx_description
1 polymer ?
#
loop_
_entity_poly.entity_id
_entity_poly.type
_entity_poly.pdbx_seq_one_letter_code
_entity_poly.pdbx_strand_id
1 'polypeptide(L)'
;MRRLPNWSFQYITGSKDKGAAAADVRAMATEYAAGRFKHLFSVNFFHSYYNGNHDRCPDLQAIPTPETMELMQSQALVMRPNQAGFSVYVDEMRITWLRDYLLRQGAPIDNPPPCATCPPDEPGQSEATARTLQPQYWTRLSFAVTPMVTSYVSLTAMPIDLNPTILNGYGCNNTSHRLTGQDTGDIRATFHCDQGDDWQFVTRPQFPMAVPTDALCVDVYDISGQVVHCQKIRPDDPPDDYVAPHYAQVNLGSLPMGLYKLQVQTMESPPPAAEYRLYTIASPTPLYFLDILFSQPADDSQYADGVYPYPPLFSTDPFDPARVGDIQYNLYFEARPTQWRYYVVSQSPGGILSDLKIEGRGMEFVRRNDVRLPTGEVAAVLDAIATLPLKQHPPERFRLRGRRRAPDGHESEVRMDFLPAAPSTPVWPNDSGTIPDPLSAGLSEMFVYV
;
A
#
# COMPACT_ATOMS: atom_id res chain seq x y z
N MET A 1 38.89 -11.46 -8.95
CA MET A 1 37.43 -11.45 -8.67
C MET A 1 37.03 -12.83 -8.16
N ARG A 2 36.79 -13.00 -6.86
CA ARG A 2 36.10 -14.21 -6.37
C ARG A 2 34.67 -14.14 -6.89
N ARG A 3 34.22 -15.14 -7.66
CA ARG A 3 32.78 -15.29 -7.97
C ARG A 3 32.07 -15.37 -6.63
N LEU A 4 31.17 -14.42 -6.36
CA LEU A 4 30.23 -14.57 -5.26
C LEU A 4 29.51 -15.92 -5.46
N PRO A 5 29.18 -16.66 -4.40
CA PRO A 5 28.35 -17.83 -4.57
C PRO A 5 27.08 -17.38 -5.30
N ASN A 6 26.64 -18.17 -6.27
CA ASN A 6 25.46 -17.85 -7.06
C ASN A 6 24.25 -17.97 -6.12
N TRP A 7 23.97 -16.90 -5.37
CA TRP A 7 22.81 -16.80 -4.51
C TRP A 7 21.65 -16.59 -5.46
N SER A 8 21.09 -17.69 -5.96
CA SER A 8 19.80 -17.60 -6.62
C SER A 8 18.86 -17.01 -5.59
N PHE A 9 18.44 -15.78 -5.81
CA PHE A 9 17.23 -15.23 -5.20
C PHE A 9 16.06 -16.07 -5.73
N GLN A 10 15.96 -17.31 -5.26
CA GLN A 10 14.74 -18.09 -5.42
C GLN A 10 13.77 -17.43 -4.45
N TYR A 11 12.96 -16.54 -5.00
CA TYR A 11 11.68 -16.25 -4.42
C TYR A 11 11.01 -17.61 -4.18
N ILE A 12 10.91 -18.04 -2.91
CA ILE A 12 10.21 -19.28 -2.56
C ILE A 12 8.72 -18.98 -2.70
N THR A 13 8.26 -18.78 -3.93
CA THR A 13 6.83 -18.72 -4.26
C THR A 13 6.34 -20.16 -4.27
N GLY A 14 5.96 -20.68 -3.10
CA GLY A 14 5.21 -21.94 -3.00
C GLY A 14 5.82 -23.12 -3.78
N SER A 15 7.15 -23.23 -3.83
CA SER A 15 7.80 -24.42 -4.41
C SER A 15 7.27 -25.65 -3.69
N LYS A 16 6.75 -26.62 -4.45
CA LYS A 16 6.35 -27.94 -3.93
C LYS A 16 7.54 -28.66 -3.27
N ASP A 17 8.76 -28.22 -3.55
CA ASP A 17 9.99 -28.78 -3.02
C ASP A 17 10.46 -28.03 -1.76
N LYS A 18 9.75 -28.29 -0.64
CA LYS A 18 10.06 -27.68 0.67
C LYS A 18 11.49 -27.99 1.16
N GLY A 19 12.15 -29.03 0.62
CA GLY A 19 13.47 -29.49 1.05
C GLY A 19 14.63 -28.58 0.64
N ALA A 20 14.64 -28.10 -0.61
CA ALA A 20 15.73 -27.24 -1.11
C ALA A 20 15.69 -25.84 -0.47
N ALA A 21 14.49 -25.26 -0.36
CA ALA A 21 14.26 -24.00 0.33
C ALA A 21 14.74 -24.02 1.79
N ALA A 22 14.52 -25.12 2.51
CA ALA A 22 14.95 -25.25 3.90
C ALA A 22 16.48 -25.33 4.06
N ALA A 23 17.20 -25.90 3.08
CA ALA A 23 18.66 -26.01 3.12
C ALA A 23 19.34 -24.63 2.91
N ASP A 24 18.87 -23.84 1.94
CA ASP A 24 19.39 -22.49 1.68
C ASP A 24 19.12 -21.54 2.86
N VAL A 25 17.91 -21.61 3.45
CA VAL A 25 17.57 -20.85 4.66
C VAL A 25 18.51 -21.21 5.82
N ARG A 26 18.90 -22.48 5.95
CA ARG A 26 19.80 -22.94 7.02
C ARG A 26 21.25 -22.49 6.82
N ALA A 27 21.75 -22.49 5.58
CA ALA A 27 23.07 -21.94 5.24
C ALA A 27 23.15 -20.44 5.52
N MET A 28 22.12 -19.69 5.09
CA MET A 28 21.98 -18.26 5.37
C MET A 28 21.85 -17.96 6.89
N ALA A 29 21.14 -18.79 7.65
CA ALA A 29 21.06 -18.64 9.11
C ALA A 29 22.42 -18.85 9.79
N THR A 30 23.24 -19.75 9.25
CA THR A 30 24.59 -20.04 9.77
C THR A 30 25.55 -18.88 9.50
N GLU A 31 25.51 -18.26 8.30
CA GLU A 31 26.30 -17.06 8.02
C GLU A 31 25.83 -15.83 8.82
N TYR A 32 24.54 -15.74 9.13
CA TYR A 32 23.99 -14.70 10.00
C TYR A 32 24.53 -14.82 11.43
N ALA A 33 24.59 -16.05 11.97
CA ALA A 33 25.17 -16.32 13.27
C ALA A 33 26.67 -15.97 13.36
N ALA A 34 27.35 -15.85 12.22
CA ALA A 34 28.74 -15.41 12.15
C ALA A 34 28.92 -13.87 12.18
N GLY A 35 27.85 -13.09 12.33
CA GLY A 35 27.92 -11.63 12.44
C GLY A 35 28.30 -10.90 11.16
N ARG A 36 28.22 -11.56 9.99
CA ARG A 36 28.65 -10.98 8.71
C ARG A 36 27.69 -9.92 8.15
N PHE A 37 26.41 -10.03 8.48
CA PHE A 37 25.36 -9.20 7.91
C PHE A 37 24.83 -8.23 8.96
N LYS A 38 24.92 -6.92 8.68
CA LYS A 38 24.29 -5.88 9.47
C LYS A 38 22.85 -5.69 9.02
N HIS A 39 21.93 -5.60 9.97
CA HIS A 39 20.53 -5.29 9.69
C HIS A 39 20.40 -3.82 9.28
N LEU A 40 19.83 -3.57 8.09
CA LEU A 40 19.57 -2.20 7.63
C LEU A 40 18.21 -1.73 8.10
N PHE A 41 17.16 -2.48 7.75
CA PHE A 41 15.83 -2.14 8.18
C PHE A 41 14.89 -3.34 8.10
N SER A 42 13.75 -3.22 8.77
CA SER A 42 12.63 -4.12 8.66
C SER A 42 11.34 -3.36 8.40
N VAL A 43 10.39 -3.99 7.73
CA VAL A 43 9.03 -3.51 7.56
C VAL A 43 8.11 -4.56 8.12
N ASN A 44 7.35 -4.21 9.16
CA ASN A 44 6.37 -5.09 9.79
C ASN A 44 4.96 -4.70 9.34
N PHE A 45 4.16 -5.70 9.02
CA PHE A 45 2.77 -5.55 8.62
C PHE A 45 1.86 -5.78 9.82
N PHE A 46 1.05 -4.78 10.14
CA PHE A 46 0.06 -4.84 11.19
C PHE A 46 -1.33 -4.69 10.61
N HIS A 47 -2.29 -5.47 11.10
CA HIS A 47 -3.67 -5.36 10.71
C HIS A 47 -4.59 -5.69 11.89
N SER A 48 -5.46 -4.74 12.28
CA SER A 48 -6.22 -4.83 13.54
C SER A 48 -7.27 -5.96 13.58
N TYR A 49 -7.57 -6.61 12.45
CA TYR A 49 -8.33 -7.87 12.36
C TYR A 49 -7.66 -9.04 13.11
N TYR A 50 -6.34 -9.20 13.05
CA TYR A 50 -5.63 -10.37 13.61
C TYR A 50 -5.34 -10.20 15.12
N ASN A 51 -6.40 -9.93 15.89
CA ASN A 51 -6.30 -9.71 17.33
C ASN A 51 -5.81 -10.94 18.13
N GLY A 52 -5.80 -12.14 17.51
CA GLY A 52 -5.16 -13.34 18.08
C GLY A 52 -3.64 -13.38 17.95
N ASN A 53 -3.04 -12.50 17.15
CA ASN A 53 -1.60 -12.50 16.81
C ASN A 53 -0.94 -11.13 17.07
N HIS A 54 -1.42 -10.40 18.08
CA HIS A 54 -0.95 -9.04 18.39
C HIS A 54 -0.96 -8.11 17.17
N ASP A 55 -2.04 -8.21 16.39
CA ASP A 55 -2.26 -7.47 15.14
C ASP A 55 -1.21 -7.73 14.05
N ARG A 56 -0.30 -8.70 14.18
CA ARG A 56 0.63 -9.06 13.10
C ARG A 56 -0.14 -9.66 11.93
N CYS A 57 0.06 -9.11 10.74
CA CYS A 57 -0.60 -9.50 9.51
C CYS A 57 0.22 -10.52 8.71
N PRO A 58 -0.10 -11.82 8.78
CA PRO A 58 0.62 -12.84 8.03
C PRO A 58 0.15 -12.94 6.58
N ASP A 59 -0.89 -12.22 6.17
CA ASP A 59 -1.56 -12.40 4.87
C ASP A 59 -1.04 -11.46 3.79
N LEU A 60 0.07 -10.76 4.05
CA LEU A 60 0.78 -9.91 3.11
C LEU A 60 2.21 -10.41 2.90
N GLN A 61 2.71 -10.23 1.68
CA GLN A 61 4.11 -10.42 1.35
C GLN A 61 4.63 -9.21 0.57
N ALA A 62 5.89 -8.83 0.79
CA ALA A 62 6.60 -7.87 -0.04
C ALA A 62 7.40 -8.60 -1.12
N ILE A 63 7.47 -7.99 -2.31
CA ILE A 63 8.23 -8.45 -3.46
C ILE A 63 9.09 -7.28 -3.98
N PRO A 64 10.43 -7.38 -3.95
CA PRO A 64 11.29 -6.35 -4.54
C PRO A 64 11.04 -6.28 -6.05
N THR A 65 10.99 -5.07 -6.60
CA THR A 65 10.91 -4.89 -8.05
C THR A 65 12.16 -5.45 -8.75
N PRO A 66 12.14 -5.73 -10.06
CA PRO A 66 13.34 -6.14 -10.81
C PRO A 66 14.54 -5.22 -10.59
N GLU A 67 14.35 -3.91 -10.64
CA GLU A 67 15.41 -2.91 -10.42
C GLU A 67 15.94 -2.97 -8.99
N THR A 68 15.04 -3.18 -8.03
CA THR A 68 15.40 -3.37 -6.61
C THR A 68 16.21 -4.66 -6.42
N MET A 69 15.82 -5.76 -7.07
CA MET A 69 16.58 -7.02 -7.00
C MET A 69 17.99 -6.87 -7.58
N GLU A 70 18.13 -6.22 -8.73
CA GLU A 70 19.43 -5.94 -9.35
C GLU A 70 20.30 -5.07 -8.44
N LEU A 71 19.73 -3.99 -7.89
CA LEU A 71 20.42 -3.13 -6.95
C LEU A 71 20.87 -3.91 -5.71
N MET A 72 19.98 -4.69 -5.10
CA MET A 72 20.30 -5.52 -3.94
C MET A 72 21.43 -6.50 -4.23
N GLN A 73 21.40 -7.19 -5.37
CA GLN A 73 22.49 -8.08 -5.79
C GLN A 73 23.83 -7.33 -5.95
N SER A 74 23.82 -6.18 -6.62
CA SER A 74 25.02 -5.39 -6.88
C SER A 74 25.69 -4.88 -5.59
N GLN A 75 24.88 -4.53 -4.58
CA GLN A 75 25.34 -3.99 -3.31
C GLN A 75 25.47 -5.05 -2.20
N ALA A 76 25.28 -6.34 -2.52
CA ALA A 76 25.25 -7.45 -1.55
C ALA A 76 24.25 -7.22 -0.39
N LEU A 77 23.07 -6.71 -0.75
CA LEU A 77 21.93 -6.64 0.14
C LEU A 77 21.17 -7.95 0.09
N VAL A 78 20.55 -8.29 1.21
CA VAL A 78 19.82 -9.54 1.39
C VAL A 78 18.46 -9.22 1.99
N MET A 79 17.39 -9.62 1.32
CA MET A 79 16.03 -9.55 1.87
C MET A 79 15.69 -10.89 2.53
N ARG A 80 15.02 -10.85 3.68
CA ARG A 80 14.42 -12.02 4.31
C ARG A 80 12.95 -11.74 4.62
N PRO A 81 12.03 -12.64 4.23
CA PRO A 81 10.65 -12.55 4.70
C PRO A 81 10.60 -12.88 6.19
N ASN A 82 9.73 -12.17 6.90
CA ASN A 82 9.38 -12.44 8.30
C ASN A 82 7.92 -12.93 8.36
N GLN A 83 7.43 -13.34 9.54
CA GLN A 83 6.05 -13.85 9.68
C GLN A 83 4.98 -12.83 9.24
N ALA A 84 5.25 -11.54 9.41
CA ALA A 84 4.33 -10.45 9.07
C ALA A 84 5.16 -9.25 8.60
N GLY A 85 5.89 -9.40 7.49
CA GLY A 85 6.80 -8.37 7.02
C GLY A 85 8.06 -8.90 6.33
N PHE A 86 9.10 -8.08 6.30
CA PHE A 86 10.42 -8.46 5.80
C PHE A 86 11.54 -7.64 6.46
N SER A 87 12.78 -8.11 6.33
CA SER A 87 13.99 -7.41 6.75
C SER A 87 15.01 -7.37 5.61
N VAL A 88 15.78 -6.28 5.54
CA VAL A 88 16.89 -6.10 4.62
C VAL A 88 18.19 -5.97 5.41
N TYR A 89 19.21 -6.67 4.94
CA TYR A 89 20.54 -6.73 5.54
C TYR A 89 21.59 -6.33 4.51
N VAL A 90 22.75 -5.85 4.97
CA VAL A 90 23.94 -5.57 4.16
C VAL A 90 25.12 -6.36 4.69
N ASP A 91 26.00 -6.85 3.81
CA ASP A 91 27.30 -7.39 4.22
C ASP A 91 28.09 -6.26 4.92
N GLU A 92 28.43 -6.43 6.19
CA GLU A 92 29.04 -5.37 7.01
C GLU A 92 30.35 -4.87 6.40
N MET A 93 31.10 -5.76 5.74
CA MET A 93 32.34 -5.43 5.03
C MET A 93 32.12 -4.53 3.80
N ARG A 94 30.86 -4.34 3.37
CA ARG A 94 30.48 -3.52 2.22
C ARG A 94 29.71 -2.26 2.59
N ILE A 95 29.57 -1.92 3.88
CA ILE A 95 28.87 -0.68 4.28
C ILE A 95 29.50 0.56 3.67
N THR A 96 30.84 0.66 3.64
CA THR A 96 31.55 1.77 3.01
C THR A 96 31.37 1.78 1.49
N TRP A 97 31.36 0.61 0.85
CA TRP A 97 31.07 0.49 -0.57
C TRP A 97 29.66 0.97 -0.91
N LEU A 98 28.67 0.62 -0.08
CA LEU A 98 27.30 1.10 -0.21
C LEU A 98 27.28 2.63 -0.08
N ARG A 99 27.99 3.23 0.89
CA ARG A 99 28.13 4.70 1.00
C ARG A 99 28.64 5.31 -0.29
N ASP A 100 29.75 4.77 -0.82
CA ASP A 100 30.39 5.31 -2.01
C ASP A 100 29.46 5.18 -3.24
N TYR A 101 28.69 4.10 -3.31
CA TYR A 101 27.64 3.94 -4.30
C TYR A 101 26.56 5.02 -4.14
N LEU A 102 26.04 5.21 -2.93
CA LEU A 102 25.01 6.21 -2.63
C LEU A 102 25.50 7.64 -2.94
N LEU A 103 26.74 7.98 -2.59
CA LEU A 103 27.37 9.26 -2.90
C LEU A 103 27.51 9.48 -4.42
N ARG A 104 27.89 8.44 -5.17
CA ARG A 104 27.96 8.51 -6.64
C ARG A 104 26.60 8.66 -7.27
N GLN A 105 25.58 7.96 -6.76
CA GLN A 105 24.21 8.15 -7.24
C GLN A 105 23.75 9.56 -6.96
N GLY A 106 23.92 10.04 -5.73
CA GLY A 106 23.47 11.38 -5.31
C GLY A 106 24.26 12.54 -5.91
N ALA A 107 25.40 12.32 -6.58
CA ALA A 107 26.20 13.41 -7.14
C ALA A 107 25.42 14.19 -8.22
N PRO A 108 25.62 15.51 -8.34
CA PRO A 108 25.04 16.28 -9.44
C PRO A 108 25.49 15.69 -10.78
N ILE A 109 24.57 15.57 -11.74
CA ILE A 109 24.97 15.21 -13.11
C ILE A 109 25.49 16.48 -13.79
N ASP A 110 26.75 16.43 -14.23
CA ASP A 110 27.40 17.53 -14.94
C ASP A 110 26.69 17.91 -16.27
N ASN A 111 25.87 17.01 -16.82
CA ASN A 111 25.06 17.19 -18.03
C ASN A 111 23.62 16.69 -17.82
N PRO A 112 22.66 17.53 -17.38
CA PRO A 112 21.27 17.11 -17.24
C PRO A 112 20.71 16.60 -18.58
N PRO A 113 19.68 15.73 -18.57
CA PRO A 113 19.10 15.20 -19.79
C PRO A 113 18.66 16.35 -20.74
N PRO A 114 18.82 16.16 -22.07
CA PRO A 114 18.66 17.19 -23.11
C PRO A 114 17.25 17.77 -23.27
N CYS A 115 16.34 17.46 -22.35
CA CYS A 115 15.02 18.04 -22.27
C CYS A 115 14.99 19.33 -21.44
N ALA A 116 16.01 19.59 -20.63
CA ALA A 116 16.26 20.92 -20.06
C ALA A 116 16.52 21.99 -21.15
N THR A 117 16.71 21.55 -22.41
CA THR A 117 16.77 22.40 -23.60
C THR A 117 15.55 22.17 -24.49
N CYS A 118 14.33 22.34 -23.95
CA CYS A 118 13.31 23.00 -24.77
C CYS A 118 13.99 24.25 -25.37
N PRO A 119 13.83 24.52 -26.68
CA PRO A 119 14.62 25.53 -27.38
C PRO A 119 14.65 26.78 -26.49
N PRO A 120 15.85 27.25 -26.09
CA PRO A 120 15.93 28.38 -25.19
C PRO A 120 15.09 29.48 -25.80
N ASP A 121 14.07 29.93 -25.05
CA ASP A 121 13.39 31.17 -25.35
C ASP A 121 14.46 32.19 -25.67
N GLU A 122 14.22 32.92 -26.76
CA GLU A 122 15.04 33.97 -27.37
C GLU A 122 16.39 34.30 -26.68
N PRO A 123 17.51 34.38 -27.43
CA PRO A 123 18.82 34.71 -26.86
C PRO A 123 18.77 35.98 -25.97
N GLY A 124 18.66 35.78 -24.66
CA GLY A 124 18.38 36.86 -23.69
C GLY A 124 17.78 36.46 -22.34
N GLN A 125 17.14 35.29 -22.16
CA GLN A 125 16.49 34.91 -20.88
C GLN A 125 17.27 33.90 -20.00
N SER A 126 18.51 33.54 -20.35
CA SER A 126 19.20 32.35 -19.77
C SER A 126 19.81 32.50 -18.37
N GLU A 127 19.70 33.64 -17.67
CA GLU A 127 20.37 33.84 -16.37
C GLU A 127 19.47 33.62 -15.13
N ALA A 128 18.14 33.68 -15.26
CA ALA A 128 17.23 33.60 -14.11
C ALA A 128 16.76 32.17 -13.75
N THR A 129 16.96 31.19 -14.63
CA THR A 129 16.57 29.78 -14.44
C THR A 129 17.73 28.81 -14.48
N ALA A 130 18.94 29.29 -14.18
CA ALA A 130 20.01 28.42 -13.66
C ALA A 130 19.58 27.92 -12.26
N ARG A 131 18.52 27.09 -12.22
CA ARG A 131 18.18 26.24 -11.08
C ARG A 131 19.48 25.52 -10.77
N THR A 132 20.08 25.89 -9.66
CA THR A 132 21.28 25.26 -9.12
C THR A 132 20.97 23.77 -9.11
N LEU A 133 21.66 23.01 -9.95
CA LEU A 133 21.50 21.55 -10.08
C LEU A 133 21.86 20.94 -8.73
N GLN A 134 20.86 20.89 -7.85
CA GLN A 134 21.01 20.32 -6.53
C GLN A 134 21.16 18.80 -6.72
N PRO A 135 22.17 18.19 -6.08
CA PRO A 135 22.35 16.74 -6.09
C PRO A 135 21.10 16.05 -5.54
N GLN A 136 20.32 15.36 -6.38
CA GLN A 136 19.03 14.80 -5.96
C GLN A 136 18.70 13.47 -6.65
N TYR A 137 19.62 12.49 -6.66
CA TYR A 137 19.18 11.11 -6.91
C TYR A 137 18.93 10.41 -5.60
N TRP A 138 17.69 9.96 -5.45
CA TRP A 138 17.33 9.09 -4.36
C TRP A 138 17.69 7.67 -4.76
N THR A 139 18.63 7.06 -4.03
CA THR A 139 18.70 5.60 -4.08
C THR A 139 17.54 5.07 -3.25
N ARG A 140 16.67 4.29 -3.90
CA ARG A 140 15.51 3.68 -3.26
C ARG A 140 15.47 2.18 -3.51
N LEU A 141 14.85 1.46 -2.58
CA LEU A 141 14.39 0.09 -2.77
C LEU A 141 12.86 0.12 -2.85
N SER A 142 12.32 -0.48 -3.91
CA SER A 142 10.89 -0.50 -4.19
C SER A 142 10.34 -1.91 -4.01
N PHE A 143 9.22 -2.02 -3.30
CA PHE A 143 8.58 -3.29 -2.96
C PHE A 143 7.09 -3.27 -3.32
N ALA A 144 6.66 -4.22 -4.12
CA ALA A 144 5.26 -4.53 -4.34
C ALA A 144 4.75 -5.39 -3.16
N VAL A 145 3.79 -4.88 -2.40
CA VAL A 145 3.13 -5.61 -1.32
C VAL A 145 1.85 -6.24 -1.85
N THR A 146 1.78 -7.56 -1.82
CA THR A 146 0.68 -8.34 -2.41
C THR A 146 0.00 -9.19 -1.34
N PRO A 147 -1.33 -9.35 -1.39
CA PRO A 147 -2.03 -10.26 -0.50
C PRO A 147 -1.70 -11.72 -0.86
N MET A 148 -1.50 -12.54 0.16
CA MET A 148 -1.33 -13.99 0.02
C MET A 148 -2.66 -14.74 0.02
N VAL A 149 -3.75 -14.07 0.41
CA VAL A 149 -5.11 -14.62 0.43
C VAL A 149 -6.09 -13.67 -0.26
N THR A 150 -7.07 -14.21 -0.96
CA THR A 150 -8.02 -13.42 -1.76
C THR A 150 -9.03 -12.63 -0.91
N SER A 151 -9.25 -13.02 0.35
CA SER A 151 -10.20 -12.37 1.26
C SER A 151 -9.66 -11.11 1.94
N TYR A 152 -8.40 -10.73 1.70
CA TYR A 152 -7.73 -9.65 2.43
C TYR A 152 -8.45 -8.29 2.32
N VAL A 153 -8.92 -7.93 1.13
CA VAL A 153 -9.64 -6.66 0.89
C VAL A 153 -10.94 -6.58 1.69
N SER A 154 -11.63 -7.72 1.88
CA SER A 154 -12.92 -7.76 2.60
C SER A 154 -12.76 -7.43 4.09
N LEU A 155 -11.63 -7.78 4.70
CA LEU A 155 -11.36 -7.56 6.13
C LEU A 155 -10.59 -6.26 6.44
N THR A 156 -10.03 -5.59 5.42
CA THR A 156 -9.34 -4.31 5.56
C THR A 156 -10.27 -3.13 5.31
N ALA A 157 -10.08 -1.99 5.98
CA ALA A 157 -10.81 -0.74 5.77
C ALA A 157 -10.51 -0.02 4.43
N MET A 158 -10.10 -0.77 3.40
CA MET A 158 -9.91 -0.27 2.04
C MET A 158 -11.25 -0.08 1.31
N PRO A 159 -11.32 0.60 0.16
CA PRO A 159 -12.51 0.54 -0.69
C PRO A 159 -12.86 -0.92 -1.04
N ILE A 160 -14.13 -1.29 -0.91
CA ILE A 160 -14.54 -2.69 -1.12
C ILE A 160 -14.52 -3.08 -2.60
N ASP A 161 -14.64 -2.08 -3.46
CA ASP A 161 -14.52 -2.11 -4.91
C ASP A 161 -13.09 -1.76 -5.37
N LEU A 162 -12.11 -1.72 -4.45
CA LEU A 162 -10.72 -1.45 -4.78
C LEU A 162 -10.25 -2.40 -5.87
N ASN A 163 -9.92 -1.83 -7.02
CA ASN A 163 -9.27 -2.54 -8.10
C ASN A 163 -7.77 -2.20 -8.07
N PRO A 164 -6.90 -3.11 -7.60
CA PRO A 164 -5.45 -2.85 -7.50
C PRO A 164 -4.77 -2.59 -8.85
N THR A 165 -5.45 -2.87 -9.97
CA THR A 165 -4.96 -2.53 -11.32
C THR A 165 -5.27 -1.09 -11.75
N ILE A 166 -6.13 -0.39 -11.00
CA ILE A 166 -6.55 1.00 -11.25
C ILE A 166 -6.03 1.90 -10.13
N LEU A 167 -6.09 1.45 -8.88
CA LEU A 167 -5.76 2.23 -7.69
C LEU A 167 -4.95 1.38 -6.71
N ASN A 168 -3.82 1.88 -6.23
CA ASN A 168 -2.94 1.18 -5.30
C ASN A 168 -2.62 2.07 -4.11
N GLY A 169 -2.40 1.50 -2.93
CA GLY A 169 -1.79 2.28 -1.87
C GLY A 169 -0.31 2.55 -2.18
N TYR A 170 0.20 3.70 -1.77
CA TYR A 170 1.62 4.05 -1.90
C TYR A 170 2.17 4.57 -0.57
N GLY A 171 3.38 4.12 -0.21
CA GLY A 171 4.09 4.61 0.97
C GLY A 171 5.57 4.85 0.69
N CYS A 172 6.12 5.90 1.29
CA CYS A 172 7.55 6.23 1.20
C CYS A 172 8.09 6.70 2.56
N ASN A 173 9.26 6.23 2.97
CA ASN A 173 9.81 6.58 4.29
C ASN A 173 10.17 8.07 4.47
N ASN A 174 10.07 8.91 3.44
CA ASN A 174 10.17 10.37 3.57
C ASN A 174 8.98 11.01 4.29
N THR A 175 7.80 10.38 4.28
CA THR A 175 6.63 10.80 5.07
C THR A 175 6.59 10.13 6.43
N SER A 176 7.58 9.29 6.72
CA SER A 176 7.61 8.54 7.97
C SER A 176 8.26 9.35 9.08
N HIS A 177 7.53 9.57 10.16
CA HIS A 177 7.98 10.36 11.29
C HIS A 177 8.31 9.47 12.49
N ARG A 178 9.28 9.90 13.29
CA ARG A 178 9.54 9.28 14.59
C ARG A 178 8.36 9.53 15.52
N LEU A 179 7.81 8.47 16.10
CA LEU A 179 6.82 8.62 17.18
C LEU A 179 7.46 9.38 18.35
N THR A 180 6.88 10.54 18.67
CA THR A 180 7.39 11.44 19.71
C THR A 180 7.33 10.73 21.06
N GLY A 181 8.47 10.61 21.77
CA GLY A 181 8.52 10.05 23.13
C GLY A 181 9.01 8.60 23.27
N GLN A 182 9.50 7.95 22.21
CA GLN A 182 10.28 6.70 22.35
C GLN A 182 11.78 6.98 22.40
N ASP A 183 12.42 6.57 23.49
CA ASP A 183 13.88 6.67 23.69
C ASP A 183 14.64 5.89 22.61
N THR A 184 15.37 6.64 21.78
CA THR A 184 16.65 6.40 21.06
C THR A 184 17.04 5.04 20.45
N GLY A 185 16.25 3.97 20.56
CA GLY A 185 16.63 2.63 20.09
C GLY A 185 15.66 1.92 19.16
N ASP A 186 14.37 2.30 19.17
CA ASP A 186 13.34 1.69 18.33
C ASP A 186 12.72 2.78 17.47
N ILE A 187 13.36 3.08 16.34
CA ILE A 187 12.81 4.06 15.40
C ILE A 187 11.65 3.39 14.66
N ARG A 188 10.43 3.67 15.14
CA ARG A 188 9.17 3.24 14.53
C ARG A 188 8.63 4.33 13.62
N ALA A 189 8.61 4.02 12.34
CA ALA A 189 7.99 4.84 11.32
C ALA A 189 6.66 4.19 10.90
N THR A 190 5.58 4.98 10.85
CA THR A 190 4.23 4.46 10.59
C THR A 190 3.74 4.89 9.22
N PHE A 191 3.27 3.92 8.43
CA PHE A 191 2.47 4.15 7.24
C PHE A 191 1.01 3.89 7.61
N HIS A 192 0.18 4.93 7.50
CA HIS A 192 -1.27 4.80 7.50
C HIS A 192 -1.71 4.58 6.06
N CYS A 193 -2.70 3.70 5.84
CA CYS A 193 -3.19 3.33 4.50
C CYS A 193 -4.66 3.71 4.31
N ASP A 194 -5.23 4.41 5.28
CA ASP A 194 -6.65 4.70 5.43
C ASP A 194 -6.99 6.18 5.21
N GLN A 195 -6.00 7.02 4.90
CA GLN A 195 -6.24 8.40 4.51
C GLN A 195 -6.32 8.48 2.98
N GLY A 196 -7.34 9.15 2.45
CA GLY A 196 -7.67 9.16 1.02
C GLY A 196 -6.52 9.56 0.09
N ASP A 197 -5.50 10.23 0.60
CA ASP A 197 -4.33 10.71 -0.14
C ASP A 197 -3.28 9.61 -0.43
N ASP A 198 -3.36 8.46 0.22
CA ASP A 198 -2.40 7.35 0.04
C ASP A 198 -2.69 6.51 -1.22
N TRP A 199 -3.83 6.75 -1.87
CA TRP A 199 -4.29 5.99 -3.03
C TRP A 199 -3.84 6.62 -4.34
N GLN A 200 -3.01 5.90 -5.09
CA GLN A 200 -2.41 6.36 -6.33
C GLN A 200 -2.97 5.61 -7.53
N PHE A 201 -3.33 6.35 -8.58
CA PHE A 201 -3.78 5.75 -9.83
C PHE A 201 -2.63 4.98 -10.48
N VAL A 202 -2.89 3.71 -10.77
CA VAL A 202 -1.96 2.81 -11.43
C VAL A 202 -1.96 3.09 -12.92
N THR A 203 -0.76 3.23 -13.48
CA THR A 203 -0.56 3.32 -14.92
C THR A 203 0.25 2.15 -15.45
N ARG A 204 0.03 1.85 -16.73
CA ARG A 204 0.83 0.92 -17.53
C ARG A 204 2.10 1.60 -18.03
N PRO A 205 3.03 0.86 -18.67
CA PRO A 205 4.22 1.44 -19.29
C PRO A 205 3.94 2.56 -20.31
N GLN A 206 2.74 2.58 -20.90
CA GLN A 206 2.27 3.67 -21.76
C GLN A 206 1.06 4.30 -21.12
N PHE A 207 1.09 5.63 -20.99
CA PHE A 207 0.04 6.42 -20.36
C PHE A 207 -0.48 7.49 -21.34
N PRO A 208 -1.76 7.42 -21.76
CA PRO A 208 -2.37 8.51 -22.51
C PRO A 208 -2.65 9.68 -21.56
N MET A 209 -2.10 10.85 -21.88
CA MET A 209 -2.32 12.08 -21.12
C MET A 209 -2.93 13.14 -22.04
N ALA A 210 -4.01 13.79 -21.58
CA ALA A 210 -4.54 14.95 -22.28
C ALA A 210 -3.55 16.12 -22.17
N VAL A 211 -3.24 16.76 -23.29
CA VAL A 211 -2.30 17.87 -23.38
C VAL A 211 -2.95 19.04 -24.11
N PRO A 212 -2.67 20.30 -23.70
CA PRO A 212 -3.05 21.48 -24.47
C PRO A 212 -2.48 21.50 -25.89
N THR A 213 -3.09 22.28 -26.77
CA THR A 213 -2.62 22.49 -28.17
C THR A 213 -1.24 23.13 -28.25
N ASP A 214 -0.88 23.94 -27.25
CA ASP A 214 0.40 24.65 -27.14
C ASP A 214 1.43 23.90 -26.28
N ALA A 215 1.16 22.63 -25.95
CA ALA A 215 2.05 21.80 -25.16
C ALA A 215 3.34 21.45 -25.93
N LEU A 216 4.48 21.75 -25.30
CA LEU A 216 5.82 21.50 -25.85
C LEU A 216 6.31 20.08 -25.52
N CYS A 217 6.13 19.67 -24.27
CA CYS A 217 6.55 18.37 -23.77
C CYS A 217 5.80 17.97 -22.51
N VAL A 218 5.96 16.70 -22.12
CA VAL A 218 5.57 16.20 -20.79
C VAL A 218 6.83 15.83 -20.04
N ASP A 219 7.10 16.53 -18.94
CA ASP A 219 8.15 16.18 -17.99
C ASP A 219 7.61 15.14 -17.01
N VAL A 220 8.43 14.13 -16.75
CA VAL A 220 8.17 13.09 -15.76
C VAL A 220 9.18 13.27 -14.64
N TYR A 221 8.66 13.63 -13.49
CA TYR A 221 9.41 13.79 -12.26
C TYR A 221 9.30 12.52 -11.42
N ASP A 222 10.43 12.04 -10.89
CA ASP A 222 10.37 11.02 -9.84
C ASP A 222 10.03 11.66 -8.48
N ILE A 223 9.97 10.84 -7.44
CA ILE A 223 9.66 11.28 -6.09
C ILE A 223 10.69 12.25 -5.50
N SER A 224 11.90 12.33 -6.07
CA SER A 224 12.89 13.35 -5.67
C SER A 224 12.56 14.75 -6.18
N GLY A 225 11.62 14.86 -7.11
CA GLY A 225 11.31 16.11 -7.81
C GLY A 225 12.28 16.40 -8.97
N GLN A 226 13.08 15.42 -9.38
CA GLN A 226 13.96 15.52 -10.55
C GLN A 226 13.26 15.00 -11.81
N VAL A 227 13.51 15.67 -12.94
CA VAL A 227 13.04 15.22 -14.25
C VAL A 227 13.86 14.01 -14.69
N VAL A 228 13.23 12.82 -14.70
CA VAL A 228 13.86 11.55 -15.09
C VAL A 228 13.54 11.16 -16.53
N HIS A 229 12.49 11.74 -17.10
CA HIS A 229 12.12 11.56 -18.50
C HIS A 229 11.39 12.80 -18.99
N CYS A 230 11.51 13.10 -20.28
CA CYS A 230 10.69 14.13 -20.90
C CYS A 230 10.35 13.71 -22.33
N GLN A 231 9.05 13.67 -22.58
CA GLN A 231 8.46 13.26 -23.84
C GLN A 231 8.12 14.51 -24.63
N LYS A 232 8.89 14.79 -25.69
CA LYS A 232 8.54 15.86 -26.64
C LYS A 232 7.20 15.53 -27.29
N ILE A 233 6.30 16.50 -27.28
CA ILE A 233 5.05 16.41 -28.02
C ILE A 233 5.41 16.92 -29.41
N ARG A 234 5.32 16.05 -30.42
CA ARG A 234 5.46 16.53 -31.80
C ARG A 234 4.20 17.32 -32.10
N PRO A 235 4.30 18.60 -32.51
CA PRO A 235 3.23 19.23 -33.25
C PRO A 235 3.23 18.55 -34.62
N ASP A 236 2.72 17.32 -34.69
CA ASP A 236 2.29 16.78 -35.96
C ASP A 236 1.06 17.63 -36.30
N ASP A 237 1.17 18.51 -37.32
CA ASP A 237 0.15 19.48 -37.73
C ASP A 237 -1.26 18.86 -37.63
N PRO A 238 -2.07 19.22 -36.61
CA PRO A 238 -3.45 18.82 -36.64
C PRO A 238 -4.10 19.53 -37.84
N PRO A 239 -4.95 18.85 -38.63
CA PRO A 239 -5.76 19.53 -39.63
C PRO A 239 -6.54 20.66 -38.92
N ASP A 240 -6.53 21.86 -39.50
CA ASP A 240 -6.98 23.15 -38.95
C ASP A 240 -8.39 23.16 -38.28
N ASP A 241 -9.15 22.08 -38.36
CA ASP A 241 -10.56 22.01 -37.94
C ASP A 241 -10.85 21.01 -36.79
N TYR A 242 -9.86 20.37 -36.16
CA TYR A 242 -10.11 19.34 -35.12
C TYR A 242 -10.07 19.89 -33.68
N VAL A 243 -11.25 20.06 -33.05
CA VAL A 243 -11.42 20.58 -31.67
C VAL A 243 -11.35 19.48 -30.58
N ALA A 244 -10.72 18.34 -30.84
CA ALA A 244 -10.57 17.29 -29.82
C ALA A 244 -9.34 17.55 -28.93
N PRO A 245 -9.36 17.19 -27.63
CA PRO A 245 -8.18 17.29 -26.80
C PRO A 245 -7.04 16.47 -27.40
N HIS A 246 -5.85 17.07 -27.50
CA HIS A 246 -4.65 16.36 -27.91
C HIS A 246 -4.27 15.37 -26.82
N TYR A 247 -3.83 14.17 -27.22
CA TYR A 247 -3.32 13.18 -26.29
C TYR A 247 -1.86 12.87 -26.60
N ALA A 248 -1.00 12.96 -25.59
CA ALA A 248 0.37 12.47 -25.65
C ALA A 248 0.43 11.03 -25.09
N GLN A 249 1.20 10.16 -25.74
CA GLN A 249 1.53 8.84 -25.20
C GLN A 249 2.84 8.93 -24.43
N VAL A 250 2.75 9.03 -23.10
CA VAL A 250 3.94 9.10 -22.23
C VAL A 250 4.44 7.69 -21.97
N ASN A 251 5.71 7.42 -22.32
CA ASN A 251 6.33 6.11 -22.13
C ASN A 251 7.12 6.06 -20.83
N LEU A 252 6.59 5.36 -19.84
CA LEU A 252 7.21 5.08 -18.55
C LEU A 252 7.95 3.72 -18.53
N GLY A 253 7.85 2.92 -19.60
CA GLY A 253 8.38 1.55 -19.63
C GLY A 253 9.90 1.42 -19.53
N SER A 254 10.65 2.52 -19.69
CA SER A 254 12.10 2.56 -19.46
C SER A 254 12.48 3.06 -18.06
N LEU A 255 11.50 3.53 -17.28
CA LEU A 255 11.72 3.98 -15.91
C LEU A 255 11.56 2.81 -14.94
N PRO A 256 12.21 2.84 -13.77
CA PRO A 256 11.91 1.91 -12.70
C PRO A 256 10.44 1.99 -12.26
N MET A 257 9.90 0.94 -11.65
CA MET A 257 8.59 1.06 -10.99
C MET A 257 8.65 2.07 -9.85
N GLY A 258 7.54 2.79 -9.63
CA GLY A 258 7.44 3.79 -8.56
C GLY A 258 6.42 4.88 -8.85
N LEU A 259 6.32 5.84 -7.93
CA LEU A 259 5.47 7.01 -8.08
C LEU A 259 6.17 8.09 -8.93
N TYR A 260 5.43 8.67 -9.86
CA TYR A 260 5.88 9.73 -10.76
C TYR A 260 4.88 10.88 -10.78
N LYS A 261 5.39 12.10 -10.90
CA LYS A 261 4.61 13.31 -11.16
C LYS A 261 4.81 13.70 -12.62
N LEU A 262 3.73 13.76 -13.38
CA LEU A 262 3.72 14.17 -14.78
C LEU A 262 3.28 15.63 -14.87
N GLN A 263 4.04 16.45 -15.58
CA GLN A 263 3.74 17.87 -15.77
C GLN A 263 3.90 18.24 -17.23
N VAL A 264 2.85 18.83 -17.81
CA VAL A 264 2.90 19.34 -19.19
C VAL A 264 3.54 20.72 -19.17
N GLN A 265 4.49 20.94 -20.06
CA GLN A 265 5.06 22.26 -20.32
C GLN A 265 4.36 22.86 -21.53
N THR A 266 3.93 24.12 -21.42
CA THR A 266 3.18 24.87 -22.43
C THR A 266 3.94 26.15 -22.81
N MET A 267 3.63 26.74 -23.97
CA MET A 267 4.18 28.07 -24.33
C MET A 267 3.52 29.18 -23.50
N GLU A 268 2.24 29.02 -23.16
CA GLU A 268 1.49 29.99 -22.36
C GLU A 268 1.38 29.55 -20.88
N SER A 269 1.27 30.52 -19.96
CA SER A 269 1.22 30.29 -18.51
C SER A 269 -0.20 30.46 -17.96
N PRO A 270 -0.70 29.64 -17.01
CA PRO A 270 0.02 28.61 -16.22
C PRO A 270 -0.11 27.17 -16.78
N PRO A 271 0.85 26.29 -16.46
CA PRO A 271 0.77 24.88 -16.86
C PRO A 271 -0.44 24.19 -16.23
N PRO A 272 -1.00 23.16 -16.88
CA PRO A 272 -2.07 22.36 -16.29
C PRO A 272 -1.59 21.71 -14.97
N ALA A 273 -2.56 21.35 -14.13
CA ALA A 273 -2.27 20.69 -12.87
C ALA A 273 -1.44 19.41 -13.11
N ALA A 274 -0.38 19.25 -12.31
CA ALA A 274 0.45 18.07 -12.38
C ALA A 274 -0.34 16.83 -11.92
N GLU A 275 -0.03 15.69 -12.53
CA GLU A 275 -0.74 14.45 -12.29
C GLU A 275 0.21 13.39 -11.70
N TYR A 276 -0.18 12.80 -10.57
CA TYR A 276 0.58 11.71 -9.96
C TYR A 276 0.11 10.36 -10.53
N ARG A 277 1.08 9.50 -10.84
CA ARG A 277 0.86 8.15 -11.37
C ARG A 277 1.82 7.16 -10.74
N LEU A 278 1.25 6.06 -10.25
CA LEU A 278 2.04 4.92 -9.81
C LEU A 278 2.28 4.00 -11.01
N TYR A 279 3.53 3.94 -11.46
CA TYR A 279 3.94 2.98 -12.46
C TYR A 279 4.32 1.64 -11.78
N THR A 280 3.58 0.59 -12.11
CA THR A 280 3.85 -0.78 -11.66
C THR A 280 3.55 -1.79 -12.76
N ILE A 281 4.12 -2.99 -12.67
CA ILE A 281 3.74 -4.11 -13.52
C ILE A 281 2.40 -4.71 -13.08
N ALA A 282 1.75 -5.40 -14.02
CA ALA A 282 0.42 -5.97 -13.78
C ALA A 282 0.42 -7.26 -12.94
N SER A 283 1.55 -7.98 -12.83
CA SER A 283 1.59 -9.29 -12.20
C SER A 283 2.87 -9.52 -11.37
N PRO A 284 2.75 -9.89 -10.08
CA PRO A 284 1.51 -9.87 -9.30
C PRO A 284 1.02 -8.42 -9.12
N THR A 285 -0.30 -8.20 -9.14
CA THR A 285 -0.85 -6.86 -8.93
C THR A 285 -0.64 -6.46 -7.47
N PRO A 286 0.14 -5.40 -7.18
CA PRO A 286 0.33 -4.97 -5.80
C PRO A 286 -0.99 -4.48 -5.22
N LEU A 287 -1.19 -4.65 -3.91
CA LEU A 287 -2.22 -3.94 -3.16
C LEU A 287 -1.68 -2.65 -2.55
N TYR A 288 -0.38 -2.65 -2.27
CA TYR A 288 0.35 -1.48 -1.79
C TYR A 288 1.75 -1.47 -2.42
N PHE A 289 2.30 -0.29 -2.70
CA PHE A 289 3.64 -0.12 -3.24
C PHE A 289 4.47 0.70 -2.25
N LEU A 290 5.65 0.20 -1.89
CA LEU A 290 6.48 0.78 -0.84
C LEU A 290 7.85 1.17 -1.39
N ASP A 291 8.20 2.45 -1.28
CA ASP A 291 9.54 2.96 -1.53
C ASP A 291 10.29 3.20 -0.22
N ILE A 292 11.47 2.60 -0.08
CA ILE A 292 12.39 2.87 1.03
C ILE A 292 13.62 3.59 0.48
N LEU A 293 13.73 4.87 0.80
CA LEU A 293 14.88 5.72 0.49
C LEU A 293 16.02 5.39 1.45
N PHE A 294 17.24 5.20 0.93
CA PHE A 294 18.39 4.86 1.77
C PHE A 294 18.81 5.99 2.70
N SER A 295 18.88 7.22 2.21
CA SER A 295 19.35 8.37 2.95
C SER A 295 18.41 9.55 2.78
N GLN A 296 18.46 10.48 3.71
CA GLN A 296 17.85 11.80 3.53
C GLN A 296 18.42 12.41 2.23
N PRO A 297 17.59 13.02 1.38
CA PRO A 297 18.10 13.92 0.33
C PRO A 297 18.88 15.09 0.97
N ALA A 298 19.50 15.94 0.15
CA ALA A 298 20.20 17.15 0.60
C ALA A 298 19.45 17.90 1.72
N ASP A 299 20.11 18.84 2.42
CA ASP A 299 19.61 19.63 3.58
C ASP A 299 18.35 20.52 3.30
N ASP A 300 17.49 20.12 2.37
CA ASP A 300 16.14 20.60 2.21
C ASP A 300 15.28 20.22 3.43
N SER A 301 14.75 21.25 4.06
CA SER A 301 13.87 21.19 5.22
C SER A 301 12.66 20.27 5.04
N GLN A 302 12.14 20.09 3.81
CA GLN A 302 10.87 19.38 3.62
C GLN A 302 10.95 17.86 3.86
N TYR A 303 12.15 17.28 3.86
CA TYR A 303 12.36 15.84 4.08
C TYR A 303 13.22 15.55 5.33
N ALA A 304 13.52 16.57 6.14
CA ALA A 304 14.40 16.43 7.29
C ALA A 304 13.83 15.52 8.39
N ASP A 305 12.50 15.38 8.45
CA ASP A 305 11.82 14.59 9.47
C ASP A 305 11.66 13.10 9.10
N GLY A 306 12.07 12.73 7.88
CA GLY A 306 12.02 11.34 7.41
C GLY A 306 12.97 10.42 8.19
N VAL A 307 12.66 9.13 8.19
CA VAL A 307 13.50 8.09 8.80
C VAL A 307 14.18 7.27 7.72
N TYR A 308 15.52 7.30 7.70
CA TYR A 308 16.32 6.72 6.62
C TYR A 308 17.36 5.72 7.14
N PRO A 309 17.55 4.54 6.49
CA PRO A 309 18.53 3.52 6.91
C PRO A 309 19.98 4.00 6.94
N TYR A 310 20.29 5.08 6.23
CA TYR A 310 21.60 5.68 6.13
C TYR A 310 21.56 7.12 6.64
N PRO A 311 22.58 7.57 7.41
CA PRO A 311 22.69 8.96 7.80
C PRO A 311 22.82 9.88 6.56
N PRO A 312 22.54 11.18 6.70
CA PRO A 312 22.68 12.15 5.61
C PRO A 312 24.06 12.05 4.96
N LEU A 313 24.09 11.80 3.65
CA LEU A 313 25.32 11.47 2.91
C LEU A 313 26.28 12.65 2.81
N PHE A 314 25.73 13.86 2.76
CA PHE A 314 26.46 15.12 2.57
C PHE A 314 26.65 15.90 3.86
N SER A 315 26.43 15.27 5.03
CA SER A 315 26.74 15.88 6.32
C SER A 315 28.24 16.16 6.46
N THR A 316 28.57 17.21 7.20
CA THR A 316 29.95 17.53 7.61
C THR A 316 30.48 16.59 8.69
N ASP A 317 29.59 15.84 9.36
CA ASP A 317 29.98 14.86 10.36
C ASP A 317 30.77 13.70 9.74
N PRO A 318 31.81 13.18 10.43
CA PRO A 318 32.48 11.96 10.01
C PRO A 318 31.48 10.81 9.86
N PHE A 319 31.61 10.06 8.78
CA PHE A 319 30.78 8.88 8.56
C PHE A 319 31.08 7.80 9.62
N ASP A 320 30.03 7.39 10.33
CA ASP A 320 30.09 6.31 11.32
C ASP A 320 29.23 5.12 10.85
N PRO A 321 29.86 3.99 10.46
CA PRO A 321 29.16 2.76 10.10
C PRO A 321 28.21 2.24 11.19
N ALA A 322 28.46 2.55 12.47
CA ALA A 322 27.59 2.12 13.56
C ALA A 322 26.19 2.74 13.47
N ARG A 323 26.07 3.95 12.91
CA ARG A 323 24.80 4.68 12.72
C ARG A 323 23.96 4.19 11.53
N VAL A 324 24.49 3.29 10.70
CA VAL A 324 23.77 2.73 9.55
C VAL A 324 22.84 1.60 10.02
N GLY A 325 21.56 1.68 9.67
CA GLY A 325 20.63 0.57 9.80
C GLY A 325 19.83 0.53 11.11
N ASP A 326 19.39 -0.67 11.47
CA ASP A 326 18.55 -0.96 12.64
C ASP A 326 17.24 -0.17 12.74
N ILE A 327 16.62 0.06 11.57
CA ILE A 327 15.34 0.77 11.48
C ILE A 327 14.17 -0.21 11.41
N GLN A 328 13.05 0.13 12.06
CA GLN A 328 11.82 -0.63 11.98
C GLN A 328 10.66 0.23 11.46
N TYR A 329 10.19 -0.08 10.27
CA TYR A 329 8.96 0.48 9.72
C TYR A 329 7.78 -0.40 10.10
N ASN A 330 6.64 0.22 10.38
CA ASN A 330 5.38 -0.46 10.64
C ASN A 330 4.33 0.05 9.63
N LEU A 331 3.77 -0.87 8.86
CA LEU A 331 2.69 -0.61 7.92
C LEU A 331 1.38 -1.12 8.54
N TYR A 332 0.48 -0.21 8.87
CA TYR A 332 -0.77 -0.54 9.56
C TYR A 332 -1.95 -0.55 8.61
N PHE A 333 -2.81 -1.53 8.82
CA PHE A 333 -4.08 -1.68 8.14
C PHE A 333 -5.19 -1.78 9.17
N GLU A 334 -6.23 -0.96 9.03
CA GLU A 334 -7.37 -1.05 9.92
C GLU A 334 -8.35 -2.14 9.47
N ALA A 335 -8.95 -2.82 10.44
CA ALA A 335 -10.05 -3.72 10.18
C ALA A 335 -11.25 -2.93 9.68
N ARG A 336 -11.92 -3.48 8.67
CA ARG A 336 -13.14 -2.88 8.14
C ARG A 336 -14.19 -2.75 9.24
N PRO A 337 -14.75 -1.56 9.49
CA PRO A 337 -15.97 -1.43 10.27
C PRO A 337 -17.13 -1.97 9.45
N THR A 338 -17.96 -2.84 10.03
CA THR A 338 -19.17 -3.36 9.38
C THR A 338 -20.42 -3.13 10.22
N GLN A 339 -21.52 -2.81 9.56
CA GLN A 339 -22.85 -2.88 10.15
C GLN A 339 -23.29 -4.35 10.14
N TRP A 340 -23.66 -4.87 11.31
CA TRP A 340 -24.06 -6.26 11.47
C TRP A 340 -25.57 -6.38 11.32
N ARG A 341 -26.03 -7.25 10.41
CA ARG A 341 -27.44 -7.54 10.17
C ARG A 341 -27.72 -9.02 10.38
N TYR A 342 -28.63 -9.33 11.30
CA TYR A 342 -29.11 -10.68 11.55
C TYR A 342 -30.46 -10.90 10.88
N TYR A 343 -30.55 -11.91 10.03
CA TYR A 343 -31.79 -12.44 9.49
C TYR A 343 -32.18 -13.68 10.29
N VAL A 344 -33.23 -13.56 11.11
CA VAL A 344 -33.72 -14.64 11.95
C VAL A 344 -34.91 -15.31 11.26
N VAL A 345 -34.77 -16.59 10.94
CA VAL A 345 -35.77 -17.39 10.21
C VAL A 345 -36.32 -18.48 11.11
N SER A 346 -37.64 -18.67 11.11
CA SER A 346 -38.29 -19.76 11.83
C SER A 346 -38.04 -21.09 11.11
N GLN A 347 -37.54 -22.10 11.81
CA GLN A 347 -37.41 -23.46 11.27
C GLN A 347 -38.76 -24.14 11.03
N SER A 348 -39.83 -23.66 11.67
CA SER A 348 -41.19 -24.13 11.40
C SER A 348 -41.76 -23.36 10.20
N PRO A 349 -42.10 -24.02 9.07
CA PRO A 349 -42.70 -23.35 7.91
C PRO A 349 -43.98 -22.61 8.31
N GLY A 350 -44.07 -21.33 7.97
CA GLY A 350 -45.18 -20.45 8.36
C GLY A 350 -45.19 -20.03 9.84
N GLY A 351 -44.15 -20.39 10.62
CA GLY A 351 -43.98 -19.92 11.98
C GLY A 351 -43.71 -18.42 12.05
N ILE A 352 -44.29 -17.76 13.04
CA ILE A 352 -44.17 -16.31 13.26
C ILE A 352 -43.21 -16.06 14.43
N LEU A 353 -42.27 -15.13 14.24
CA LEU A 353 -41.31 -14.71 15.26
C LEU A 353 -41.72 -13.36 15.88
N SER A 354 -41.93 -13.34 17.20
CA SER A 354 -42.30 -12.15 17.96
C SER A 354 -41.30 -11.87 19.08
N ASP A 355 -41.28 -10.62 19.56
CA ASP A 355 -40.46 -10.18 20.70
C ASP A 355 -38.96 -10.50 20.58
N LEU A 356 -38.46 -10.58 19.35
CA LEU A 356 -37.04 -10.83 19.08
C LEU A 356 -36.19 -9.65 19.55
N LYS A 357 -35.16 -9.95 20.33
CA LYS A 357 -34.13 -9.01 20.77
C LYS A 357 -32.77 -9.68 20.82
N ILE A 358 -31.73 -8.91 20.50
CA ILE A 358 -30.34 -9.32 20.69
C ILE A 358 -29.80 -8.61 21.93
N GLU A 359 -29.26 -9.37 22.86
CA GLU A 359 -28.67 -8.88 24.11
C GLU A 359 -27.16 -9.15 24.14
N GLY A 360 -26.36 -8.18 24.58
CA GLY A 360 -24.92 -8.33 24.78
C GLY A 360 -24.28 -7.01 25.22
N ARG A 361 -22.97 -7.01 25.45
CA ARG A 361 -22.22 -5.79 25.79
C ARG A 361 -21.70 -5.12 24.51
N GLY A 362 -21.67 -3.79 24.51
CA GLY A 362 -20.95 -2.99 23.51
C GLY A 362 -21.73 -2.63 22.24
N MET A 363 -22.91 -3.22 22.01
CA MET A 363 -23.75 -2.90 20.85
C MET A 363 -25.23 -3.15 21.13
N GLU A 364 -26.08 -2.28 20.61
CA GLU A 364 -27.54 -2.47 20.60
C GLU A 364 -28.02 -2.86 19.20
N PHE A 365 -29.15 -3.56 19.15
CA PHE A 365 -29.77 -4.00 17.90
C PHE A 365 -31.21 -3.53 17.83
N VAL A 366 -31.60 -3.04 16.66
CA VAL A 366 -32.96 -2.58 16.39
C VAL A 366 -33.63 -3.53 15.40
N ARG A 367 -34.83 -3.99 15.73
CA ARG A 367 -35.65 -4.79 14.82
C ARG A 367 -36.18 -3.90 13.69
N ARG A 368 -36.03 -4.36 12.46
CA ARG A 368 -36.60 -3.75 11.24
C ARG A 368 -37.85 -4.52 10.80
N ASN A 369 -38.43 -4.08 9.69
CA ASN A 369 -39.50 -4.82 9.02
C ASN A 369 -38.99 -6.20 8.61
N ASP A 370 -39.85 -7.21 8.75
CA ASP A 370 -39.56 -8.55 8.25
C ASP A 370 -39.41 -8.52 6.73
N VAL A 371 -38.50 -9.32 6.19
CA VAL A 371 -38.19 -9.38 4.76
C VAL A 371 -38.40 -10.78 4.23
N ARG A 372 -38.82 -10.88 2.96
CA ARG A 372 -38.89 -12.17 2.27
C ARG A 372 -37.55 -12.46 1.61
N LEU A 373 -36.90 -13.53 2.03
CA LEU A 373 -35.63 -13.99 1.46
C LEU A 373 -35.85 -14.56 0.05
N PRO A 374 -34.79 -14.69 -0.77
CA PRO A 374 -34.87 -15.34 -2.08
C PRO A 374 -35.40 -16.79 -2.03
N THR A 375 -35.26 -17.47 -0.88
CA THR A 375 -35.83 -18.80 -0.62
C THR A 375 -37.36 -18.80 -0.50
N GLY A 376 -37.98 -17.62 -0.41
CA GLY A 376 -39.41 -17.44 -0.15
C GLY A 376 -39.77 -17.38 1.34
N GLU A 377 -38.84 -17.68 2.24
CA GLU A 377 -39.03 -17.61 3.69
C GLU A 377 -39.10 -16.16 4.18
N VAL A 378 -39.80 -15.93 5.29
CA VAL A 378 -39.86 -14.62 5.95
C VAL A 378 -38.84 -14.59 7.08
N ALA A 379 -37.95 -13.59 7.07
CA ALA A 379 -36.93 -13.37 8.08
C ALA A 379 -37.23 -12.10 8.88
N ALA A 380 -37.15 -12.19 10.20
CA ALA A 380 -37.10 -11.01 11.05
C ALA A 380 -35.68 -10.43 11.01
N VAL A 381 -35.58 -9.13 10.75
CA VAL A 381 -34.28 -8.46 10.57
C VAL A 381 -33.94 -7.66 11.81
N LEU A 382 -32.72 -7.85 12.34
CA LEU A 382 -32.18 -7.06 13.44
C LEU A 382 -30.85 -6.44 13.02
N ASP A 383 -30.77 -5.11 13.05
CA ASP A 383 -29.60 -4.33 12.65
C ASP A 383 -28.86 -3.81 13.87
N ALA A 384 -27.53 -3.88 13.85
CA ALA A 384 -26.69 -3.14 14.79
C ALA A 384 -26.88 -1.62 14.58
N ILE A 385 -26.98 -0.87 15.68
CA ILE A 385 -27.18 0.59 15.63
C ILE A 385 -25.91 1.35 15.23
N ALA A 386 -24.74 0.74 15.41
CA ALA A 386 -23.45 1.27 15.04
C ALA A 386 -22.58 0.16 14.43
N THR A 387 -21.48 0.56 13.81
CA THR A 387 -20.56 -0.35 13.13
C THR A 387 -19.64 -1.02 14.14
N LEU A 388 -19.23 -2.25 13.83
CA LEU A 388 -18.28 -3.05 14.61
C LEU A 388 -17.08 -3.39 13.72
N PRO A 389 -15.84 -3.24 14.20
CA PRO A 389 -14.68 -3.68 13.43
C PRO A 389 -14.70 -5.20 13.27
N LEU A 390 -14.38 -5.69 12.07
CA LEU A 390 -14.14 -7.13 11.88
C LEU A 390 -12.93 -7.57 12.70
N LYS A 391 -13.06 -8.69 13.40
CA LYS A 391 -11.98 -9.30 14.18
C LYS A 391 -11.93 -10.80 13.93
N GLN A 392 -10.73 -11.37 13.93
CA GLN A 392 -10.51 -12.81 13.84
C GLN A 392 -11.17 -13.54 15.02
N HIS A 393 -11.07 -12.95 16.21
CA HIS A 393 -11.75 -13.40 17.42
C HIS A 393 -12.59 -12.28 18.00
N PRO A 394 -13.86 -12.13 17.57
CA PRO A 394 -14.75 -11.08 18.04
C PRO A 394 -14.89 -11.14 19.57
N PRO A 395 -14.57 -10.06 20.31
CA PRO A 395 -14.76 -10.03 21.75
C PRO A 395 -16.26 -9.99 22.14
N GLU A 396 -17.12 -9.59 21.21
CA GLU A 396 -18.55 -9.49 21.40
C GLU A 396 -19.22 -10.86 21.53
N ARG A 397 -20.11 -10.98 22.50
CA ARG A 397 -20.92 -12.19 22.72
C ARG A 397 -22.38 -11.78 22.81
N PHE A 398 -23.11 -11.99 21.72
CA PHE A 398 -24.51 -11.64 21.61
C PHE A 398 -25.42 -12.86 21.80
N ARG A 399 -26.60 -12.65 22.40
CA ARG A 399 -27.62 -13.65 22.68
C ARG A 399 -28.92 -13.26 21.99
N LEU A 400 -29.60 -14.22 21.38
CA LEU A 400 -30.94 -14.01 20.82
C LEU A 400 -32.01 -14.48 21.80
N ARG A 401 -33.02 -13.65 22.01
CA ARG A 401 -34.22 -13.95 22.80
C ARG A 401 -35.47 -13.61 22.01
N GLY A 402 -36.55 -14.32 22.25
CA GLY A 402 -37.89 -13.96 21.76
C GLY A 402 -38.85 -15.14 21.84
N ARG A 403 -39.87 -15.13 20.98
CA ARG A 403 -40.89 -16.17 20.91
C ARG A 403 -41.13 -16.59 19.47
N ARG A 404 -41.42 -17.88 19.27
CA ARG A 404 -41.86 -18.46 18.01
C ARG A 404 -43.24 -19.05 18.19
N ARG A 405 -44.20 -18.66 17.35
CA ARG A 405 -45.53 -19.28 17.26
C ARG A 405 -45.61 -20.14 16.01
N ALA A 406 -45.82 -21.44 16.18
CA ALA A 406 -46.01 -22.37 15.08
C ALA A 406 -47.41 -22.19 14.42
N PRO A 407 -47.64 -22.73 13.21
CA PRO A 407 -48.94 -22.61 12.51
C PRO A 407 -50.12 -23.20 13.29
N ASP A 408 -49.88 -24.15 14.18
CA ASP A 408 -50.88 -24.76 15.08
C ASP A 408 -51.22 -23.87 16.29
N GLY A 409 -50.55 -22.72 16.43
CA GLY A 409 -50.72 -21.78 17.54
C GLY A 409 -49.81 -22.05 18.74
N HIS A 410 -49.03 -23.12 18.76
CA HIS A 410 -48.10 -23.41 19.87
C HIS A 410 -47.00 -22.34 19.94
N GLU A 411 -46.76 -21.77 21.12
CA GLU A 411 -45.68 -20.83 21.37
C GLU A 411 -44.48 -21.49 22.05
N SER A 412 -43.27 -21.22 21.55
CA SER A 412 -42.00 -21.66 22.13
C SER A 412 -41.09 -20.46 22.36
N GLU A 413 -40.29 -20.49 23.42
CA GLU A 413 -39.23 -19.49 23.62
C GLU A 413 -38.11 -19.71 22.60
N VAL A 414 -37.65 -18.63 21.98
CA VAL A 414 -36.42 -18.61 21.19
C VAL A 414 -35.28 -18.18 22.10
N ARG A 415 -34.27 -19.06 22.24
CA ARG A 415 -33.07 -18.78 23.01
C ARG A 415 -31.83 -19.29 22.28
N MET A 416 -30.92 -18.38 21.97
CA MET A 416 -29.57 -18.70 21.48
C MET A 416 -28.55 -17.97 22.34
N ASP A 417 -27.70 -18.71 23.05
CA ASP A 417 -26.73 -18.12 23.99
C ASP A 417 -25.47 -17.55 23.30
N PHE A 418 -25.25 -17.88 22.02
CA PHE A 418 -24.17 -17.32 21.19
C PHE A 418 -24.65 -17.16 19.76
N LEU A 419 -24.83 -15.93 19.33
CA LEU A 419 -25.01 -15.62 17.91
C LEU A 419 -23.68 -15.74 17.16
N PRO A 420 -23.71 -16.14 15.87
CA PRO A 420 -22.52 -16.07 15.03
C PRO A 420 -22.06 -14.61 14.92
N ALA A 421 -20.76 -14.41 14.89
CA ALA A 421 -20.19 -13.10 14.57
C ALA A 421 -20.11 -12.90 13.05
N ALA A 422 -19.90 -11.65 12.62
CA ALA A 422 -19.73 -11.32 11.22
C ALA A 422 -18.55 -12.11 10.61
N PRO A 423 -18.76 -12.84 9.50
CA PRO A 423 -17.66 -13.47 8.79
C PRO A 423 -16.80 -12.42 8.09
N SER A 424 -15.54 -12.76 7.78
CA SER A 424 -14.64 -11.90 7.02
C SER A 424 -15.02 -11.78 5.53
N THR A 425 -15.91 -12.64 5.03
CA THR A 425 -16.41 -12.63 3.66
C THR A 425 -17.74 -13.42 3.54
N PRO A 426 -18.70 -12.99 2.70
CA PRO A 426 -18.70 -11.72 1.98
C PRO A 426 -18.98 -10.54 2.93
N VAL A 427 -18.42 -9.39 2.59
CA VAL A 427 -18.83 -8.08 3.13
C VAL A 427 -19.37 -7.31 1.95
N TRP A 428 -20.51 -6.65 2.11
CA TRP A 428 -21.15 -5.88 1.05
C TRP A 428 -20.87 -4.38 1.21
N PRO A 429 -20.85 -3.59 0.12
CA PRO A 429 -20.97 -2.14 0.24
C PRO A 429 -22.28 -1.80 0.98
N ASN A 430 -22.26 -0.78 1.84
CA ASN A 430 -23.48 -0.34 2.49
C ASN A 430 -24.25 0.62 1.57
N ASP A 431 -25.31 0.11 0.94
CA ASP A 431 -26.23 0.89 0.10
C ASP A 431 -27.06 1.86 0.97
N SER A 432 -26.44 2.93 1.45
CA SER A 432 -27.13 3.98 2.20
C SER A 432 -27.97 4.90 1.31
N GLY A 433 -28.03 4.66 -0.01
CA GLY A 433 -28.86 5.42 -0.97
C GLY A 433 -28.38 6.84 -1.25
N THR A 434 -27.28 7.28 -0.63
CA THR A 434 -26.49 8.45 -1.01
C THR A 434 -25.21 7.97 -1.67
N ILE A 435 -24.59 8.79 -2.54
CA ILE A 435 -23.40 8.45 -3.34
C ILE A 435 -22.47 7.56 -2.50
N PRO A 436 -22.15 6.34 -2.95
CA PRO A 436 -21.39 5.40 -2.14
C PRO A 436 -20.08 6.07 -1.72
N ASP A 437 -19.96 6.36 -0.42
CA ASP A 437 -18.68 6.70 0.15
C ASP A 437 -17.84 5.42 0.10
N PRO A 438 -16.75 5.37 -0.68
CA PRO A 438 -15.91 4.18 -0.78
C PRO A 438 -15.29 3.78 0.56
N LEU A 439 -15.27 4.70 1.54
CA LEU A 439 -14.86 4.46 2.92
C LEU A 439 -16.03 4.13 3.86
N SER A 440 -17.26 4.04 3.34
CA SER A 440 -18.42 3.64 4.14
C SER A 440 -18.22 2.24 4.73
N ALA A 441 -18.71 2.07 5.95
CA ALA A 441 -18.68 0.78 6.62
C ALA A 441 -19.34 -0.30 5.76
N GLY A 442 -18.76 -1.50 5.74
CA GLY A 442 -19.36 -2.62 5.01
C GLY A 442 -20.63 -3.14 5.70
N LEU A 443 -21.43 -3.95 5.02
CA LEU A 443 -22.54 -4.69 5.60
C LEU A 443 -22.15 -6.16 5.75
N SER A 444 -22.27 -6.69 6.96
CA SER A 444 -22.08 -8.10 7.27
C SER A 444 -23.43 -8.74 7.60
N GLU A 445 -23.83 -9.72 6.79
CA GLU A 445 -25.12 -10.40 6.92
C GLU A 445 -24.94 -11.79 7.54
N MET A 446 -25.78 -12.10 8.53
CA MET A 446 -25.76 -13.37 9.26
C MET A 446 -27.16 -13.96 9.28
N PHE A 447 -27.28 -15.24 8.93
CA PHE A 447 -28.55 -15.96 8.90
C PHE A 447 -28.64 -16.92 10.08
N VAL A 448 -29.73 -16.83 10.84
CA VAL A 448 -29.94 -17.57 12.09
C VAL A 448 -31.29 -18.28 12.01
N TYR A 449 -31.26 -19.61 12.04
CA TYR A 449 -32.46 -20.43 11.94
C TYR A 449 -32.84 -20.95 13.34
N VAL A 450 -34.04 -20.59 13.82
CA VAL A 450 -34.49 -20.87 15.21
C VAL A 450 -35.78 -21.67 15.32
#